data_AF-A0A840IVS2-F1
#
_entry.id   AF-A0A840IVS2-F1
#
_cell.length_a   1.000
_cell.length_b   1.000
_cell.length_c   1.000
_cell.angle_alpha   90.00
_cell.angle_beta   90.00
_cell.angle_gamma   90.00
#
_symmetry.space_group_name_H-M   'P 1'
#
loop_
_entity.id
_entity.type
_entity.pdbx_description
1 polymer ?
#
loop_
_entity_poly.entity_id
_entity_poly.type
_entity_poly.pdbx_seq_one_letter_code
_entity_poly.pdbx_strand_id
1 'polypeptide(L)'
;MVRKMSRVAAVFVPVAASVLLVGCSGSGSDGSTGGSTSAAPSSAGGDSSLKVPAPLPADGLIDNPCSAISAAQLTEIGLLTDGKVSADTPKLCRWTSSSIDLNSISLSAVSQNKGGIGDIYAQKAQSAYFEPVTLSGYPGVFASTDDGRPSGVCQLWAGVTDQLAVSIITSINSGPNKTDPCPIAQKVGNALVTHLKGAA
;
A
#
# COMPACT_ATOMS: atom_id res chain seq x y z
N MET A 1 -42.23 -8.83 24.20
CA MET A 1 -43.37 -8.43 23.34
C MET A 1 -43.05 -8.82 21.91
N VAL A 2 -43.76 -9.80 21.37
CA VAL A 2 -43.57 -10.35 20.01
C VAL A 2 -44.66 -9.76 19.11
N ARG A 3 -44.31 -9.24 17.93
CA ARG A 3 -45.26 -8.90 16.84
C ARG A 3 -44.70 -9.49 15.53
N LYS A 4 -45.08 -10.73 15.23
CA LYS A 4 -46.17 -11.17 14.32
C LYS A 4 -45.82 -11.01 12.83
N MET A 5 -45.55 -12.17 12.23
CA MET A 5 -45.48 -12.46 10.80
C MET A 5 -46.78 -12.11 10.07
N SER A 6 -46.69 -11.73 8.80
CA SER A 6 -47.76 -11.95 7.82
C SER A 6 -47.21 -12.66 6.58
N ARG A 7 -47.94 -13.71 6.21
CA ARG A 7 -47.72 -14.65 5.13
C ARG A 7 -48.35 -14.12 3.85
N VAL A 8 -47.70 -14.27 2.71
CA VAL A 8 -48.39 -14.37 1.41
C VAL A 8 -47.74 -15.51 0.62
N ALA A 9 -48.58 -16.52 0.32
CA ALA A 9 -48.29 -17.72 -0.48
C ALA A 9 -48.30 -17.36 -1.99
N ALA A 10 -47.26 -17.70 -2.75
CA ALA A 10 -47.08 -18.93 -3.55
C ALA A 10 -47.92 -19.02 -4.83
N VAL A 11 -47.27 -19.10 -6.00
CA VAL A 11 -47.64 -19.99 -7.11
C VAL A 11 -46.38 -20.40 -7.88
N PHE A 12 -46.15 -21.71 -7.96
CA PHE A 12 -45.15 -22.42 -8.77
C PHE A 12 -45.73 -22.72 -10.17
N VAL A 13 -44.91 -22.65 -11.23
CA VAL A 13 -45.16 -23.37 -12.49
C VAL A 13 -43.83 -23.93 -13.03
N PRO A 14 -43.68 -25.25 -13.22
CA PRO A 14 -42.52 -25.88 -13.82
C PRO A 14 -42.73 -26.12 -15.33
N VAL A 15 -41.66 -26.06 -16.14
CA VAL A 15 -41.67 -26.58 -17.51
C VAL A 15 -40.42 -27.45 -17.74
N ALA A 16 -40.68 -28.59 -18.38
CA ALA A 16 -39.91 -29.81 -18.39
C ALA A 16 -38.78 -29.90 -19.43
N ALA A 17 -37.76 -30.67 -19.02
CA ALA A 17 -36.89 -31.62 -19.74
C ALA A 17 -36.74 -31.59 -21.27
N SER A 18 -35.49 -31.71 -21.72
CA SER A 18 -35.07 -32.63 -22.79
C SER A 18 -33.59 -33.04 -22.63
N VAL A 19 -33.37 -34.34 -22.72
CA VAL A 19 -32.10 -35.10 -22.69
C VAL A 19 -31.45 -35.07 -24.09
N LEU A 20 -30.13 -35.23 -24.23
CA LEU A 20 -29.46 -36.07 -25.26
C LEU A 20 -27.94 -36.24 -24.94
N LEU A 21 -27.42 -37.44 -25.25
CA LEU A 21 -26.11 -38.01 -24.91
C LEU A 21 -24.99 -37.67 -25.93
N VAL A 22 -23.77 -38.18 -25.64
CA VAL A 22 -22.59 -38.42 -26.51
C VAL A 22 -21.53 -37.31 -26.41
N GLY A 23 -20.24 -37.49 -26.07
CA GLY A 23 -19.36 -38.66 -26.07
C GLY A 23 -18.30 -38.50 -27.16
N CYS A 24 -17.09 -38.03 -26.84
CA CYS A 24 -15.87 -38.43 -27.57
C CYS A 24 -14.59 -38.06 -26.81
N SER A 25 -13.91 -39.08 -26.32
CA SER A 25 -12.45 -39.06 -26.15
C SER A 25 -11.82 -39.21 -27.54
N GLY A 26 -10.78 -38.44 -27.81
CA GLY A 26 -9.96 -38.59 -29.02
C GLY A 26 -8.55 -38.09 -28.74
N SER A 27 -7.61 -39.03 -28.65
CA SER A 27 -6.17 -38.78 -28.71
C SER A 27 -5.70 -39.35 -30.06
N GLY A 28 -4.96 -38.58 -30.86
CA GLY A 28 -4.42 -39.02 -32.15
C GLY A 28 -3.95 -37.85 -33.02
N SER A 29 -2.64 -37.77 -33.19
CA SER A 29 -1.85 -36.78 -33.94
C SER A 29 -2.04 -36.84 -35.46
N ASP A 30 -1.87 -35.69 -36.14
CA ASP A 30 -0.86 -35.44 -37.20
C ASP A 30 -1.28 -34.30 -38.16
N GLY A 31 -0.35 -33.36 -38.41
CA GLY A 31 -0.17 -32.77 -39.75
C GLY A 31 -0.61 -31.33 -40.03
N SER A 32 0.33 -30.41 -39.84
CA SER A 32 0.66 -29.23 -40.70
C SER A 32 -0.21 -27.96 -40.80
N THR A 33 0.45 -26.88 -40.36
CA THR A 33 0.61 -25.55 -41.00
C THR A 33 -0.58 -24.60 -41.06
N GLY A 34 -0.71 -23.83 -39.99
CA GLY A 34 -1.30 -22.49 -39.95
C GLY A 34 -0.78 -21.78 -38.71
N GLY A 35 0.40 -21.16 -38.81
CA GLY A 35 1.07 -20.48 -37.70
C GLY A 35 0.30 -19.25 -37.24
N SER A 36 -0.73 -19.45 -36.41
CA SER A 36 -1.19 -18.41 -35.50
C SER A 36 -0.22 -18.42 -34.32
N THR A 37 0.70 -17.47 -34.31
CA THR A 37 1.48 -17.11 -33.13
C THR A 37 0.47 -16.71 -32.06
N SER A 38 0.02 -17.69 -31.27
CA SER A 38 -0.70 -17.43 -30.03
C SER A 38 0.30 -16.70 -29.16
N ALA A 39 0.17 -15.37 -29.10
CA ALA A 39 0.91 -14.57 -28.15
C ALA A 39 0.68 -15.21 -26.78
N ALA A 40 1.74 -15.79 -26.22
CA ALA A 40 1.74 -16.17 -24.83
C ALA A 40 1.30 -14.94 -24.04
N PRO A 41 0.48 -15.08 -22.98
CA PRO A 41 0.25 -13.96 -22.10
C PRO A 41 1.63 -13.53 -21.63
N SER A 42 2.04 -12.31 -21.97
CA SER A 42 3.27 -11.74 -21.47
C SER A 42 3.20 -11.87 -19.96
N SER A 43 4.04 -12.73 -19.39
CA SER A 43 4.29 -12.79 -17.97
C SER A 43 4.45 -11.35 -17.53
N ALA A 44 3.62 -10.89 -16.60
CA ALA A 44 3.61 -9.53 -16.09
C ALA A 44 5.05 -9.17 -15.69
N GLY A 45 5.76 -8.50 -16.59
CA GLY A 45 7.05 -7.92 -16.33
C GLY A 45 6.75 -6.76 -15.38
N GLY A 46 6.91 -7.01 -14.09
CA GLY A 46 6.84 -5.94 -13.10
C GLY A 46 7.76 -4.82 -13.56
N ASP A 47 7.26 -3.59 -13.55
CA ASP A 47 8.02 -2.42 -13.93
C ASP A 47 9.32 -2.41 -13.11
N SER A 48 10.45 -2.58 -13.81
CA SER A 48 11.77 -2.70 -13.17
C SER A 48 12.14 -1.46 -12.37
N SER A 49 11.48 -0.32 -12.63
CA SER A 49 11.64 0.91 -11.83
C SER A 49 11.08 0.81 -10.41
N LEU A 50 10.23 -0.20 -10.14
CA LEU A 50 9.64 -0.45 -8.82
C LEU A 50 10.47 -1.40 -7.96
N LYS A 51 11.50 -2.02 -8.53
CA LYS A 51 12.43 -2.84 -7.77
C LYS A 51 13.24 -1.98 -6.82
N VAL A 52 13.36 -2.43 -5.57
CA VAL A 52 14.26 -1.75 -4.64
C VAL A 52 15.71 -2.04 -5.05
N PRO A 53 16.64 -1.06 -4.98
CA PRO A 53 18.02 -1.29 -5.37
C PRO A 53 18.73 -2.36 -4.53
N ALA A 54 18.43 -2.39 -3.23
CA ALA A 54 18.82 -3.42 -2.29
C ALA A 54 17.73 -3.54 -1.21
N PRO A 55 17.46 -4.72 -0.65
CA PRO A 55 16.54 -4.82 0.49
C PRO A 55 17.11 -4.11 1.73
N LEU A 56 16.31 -3.27 2.38
CA LEU A 56 16.66 -2.63 3.65
C LEU A 56 16.33 -3.55 4.84
N PRO A 57 17.08 -3.47 5.96
CA PRO A 57 16.81 -4.24 7.17
C PRO A 57 15.54 -3.75 7.88
N ALA A 58 14.38 -4.24 7.44
CA ALA A 58 13.07 -3.72 7.82
C ALA A 58 12.19 -4.71 8.63
N ASP A 59 12.70 -5.90 8.94
CA ASP A 59 11.91 -6.99 9.54
C ASP A 59 11.31 -6.59 10.91
N GLY A 60 12.02 -5.80 11.70
CA GLY A 60 11.55 -5.33 13.02
C GLY A 60 10.45 -4.27 12.96
N LEU A 61 10.18 -3.66 11.80
CA LEU A 61 9.26 -2.53 11.69
C LEU A 61 7.79 -2.91 11.85
N ILE A 62 7.44 -4.18 11.62
CA ILE A 62 6.08 -4.68 11.83
C ILE A 62 5.73 -4.63 13.33
N ASP A 63 6.70 -4.97 14.18
CA ASP A 63 6.49 -5.03 15.63
C ASP A 63 6.80 -3.74 16.36
N ASN A 64 7.79 -2.99 15.86
CA ASN A 64 8.23 -1.72 16.42
C ASN A 64 8.44 -0.69 15.29
N PRO A 65 7.36 -0.11 14.73
CA PRO A 65 7.48 0.89 13.67
C PRO A 65 8.24 2.15 14.12
N CYS A 66 8.35 2.42 15.43
CA CYS A 66 9.09 3.58 15.92
C CYS A 66 10.61 3.44 15.79
N SER A 67 11.14 2.24 15.54
CA SER A 67 12.57 2.05 15.26
C SER A 67 12.97 2.44 13.84
N ALA A 68 12.01 2.86 13.00
CA ALA A 68 12.25 3.12 11.59
C ALA A 68 13.12 4.37 11.33
N ILE A 69 13.26 5.26 12.34
CA ILE A 69 14.00 6.51 12.24
C ILE A 69 14.74 6.73 13.56
N SER A 70 16.00 7.16 13.51
CA SER A 70 16.76 7.46 14.73
C SER A 70 16.27 8.73 15.44
N ALA A 71 16.50 8.81 16.75
CA ALA A 71 16.18 10.00 17.55
C ALA A 71 16.86 11.29 17.02
N ALA A 72 18.09 11.17 16.52
CA ALA A 72 18.81 12.31 15.92
C ALA A 72 18.11 12.84 14.67
N GLN A 73 17.70 11.95 13.76
CA GLN A 73 16.97 12.33 12.54
C GLN A 73 15.58 12.90 12.85
N LEU A 74 14.87 12.34 13.84
CA LEU A 74 13.59 12.89 14.30
C LEU A 74 13.75 14.34 14.79
N THR A 75 14.81 14.60 15.56
CA THR A 75 15.14 15.94 16.06
C THR A 75 15.45 16.91 14.92
N GLU A 76 16.23 16.47 13.92
CA GLU A 76 16.53 17.25 12.70
C GLU A 76 15.28 17.56 11.85
N ILE A 77 14.26 16.69 11.91
CA ILE A 77 12.97 16.90 11.25
C ILE A 77 12.04 17.82 12.06
N GLY A 78 12.35 18.09 13.33
CA GLY A 78 11.50 18.89 14.23
C GLY A 78 10.37 18.07 14.87
N LEU A 79 10.64 16.80 15.16
CA LEU A 79 9.74 15.88 15.85
C LEU A 79 10.28 15.57 17.24
N LEU A 80 9.37 15.29 18.16
CA LEU A 80 9.71 14.67 19.44
C LEU A 80 10.18 13.24 19.20
N THR A 81 11.11 12.78 20.03
CA THR A 81 11.75 11.46 19.89
C THR A 81 10.97 10.35 20.58
N ASP A 82 9.96 10.68 21.39
CA ASP A 82 9.18 9.75 22.21
C ASP A 82 7.98 9.16 21.44
N GLY A 83 8.24 8.65 20.23
CA GLY A 83 7.24 8.04 19.36
C GLY A 83 6.36 7.01 20.10
N LYS A 84 5.05 7.06 19.84
CA LYS A 84 4.08 6.16 20.46
C LYS A 84 3.65 5.08 19.47
N VAL A 85 3.81 3.82 19.86
CA VAL A 85 3.30 2.68 19.09
C VAL A 85 1.82 2.48 19.39
N SER A 86 0.98 2.34 18.37
CA SER A 86 -0.44 1.99 18.53
C SER A 86 -0.60 0.54 18.98
N ALA A 87 -1.71 0.25 19.66
CA ALA A 87 -2.07 -1.13 20.03
C ALA A 87 -2.73 -1.90 18.86
N ASP A 88 -3.06 -1.21 17.77
CA ASP A 88 -3.76 -1.74 16.61
C ASP A 88 -2.89 -2.64 15.72
N THR A 89 -3.53 -3.38 14.83
CA THR A 89 -2.86 -4.13 13.77
C THR A 89 -3.35 -3.63 12.40
N PRO A 90 -2.45 -3.13 11.52
CA PRO A 90 -1.01 -3.02 11.72
C PRO A 90 -0.64 -1.96 12.77
N LYS A 91 0.48 -2.20 13.47
CA LYS A 91 1.02 -1.22 14.43
C LYS A 91 1.47 0.02 13.68
N LEU A 92 1.23 1.18 14.28
CA LEU A 92 1.65 2.48 13.78
C LEU A 92 2.55 3.13 14.83
N CYS A 93 3.64 3.74 14.40
CA CYS A 93 4.32 4.73 15.23
C CYS A 93 3.73 6.10 14.98
N ARG A 94 3.56 6.90 16.03
CA ARG A 94 3.19 8.31 15.93
C ARG A 94 4.21 9.17 16.63
N TRP A 95 4.76 10.14 15.91
CA TRP A 95 5.55 11.24 16.46
C TRP A 95 4.77 12.55 16.38
N THR A 96 4.96 13.39 17.37
CA THR A 96 4.38 14.74 17.42
C THR A 96 5.46 15.76 17.08
N SER A 97 5.08 16.88 16.47
CA SER A 97 6.02 17.97 16.24
C SER A 97 6.53 18.56 17.57
N SER A 98 7.80 18.94 17.60
CA SER A 98 8.41 19.58 18.76
C SER A 98 8.00 21.04 18.95
N SER A 99 7.39 21.67 17.95
CA SER A 99 7.00 23.08 17.97
C SER A 99 5.50 23.32 17.95
N ILE A 100 4.71 22.40 17.39
CA ILE A 100 3.25 22.52 17.28
C ILE A 100 2.62 21.15 17.61
N ASP A 101 2.12 20.98 18.82
CA ASP A 101 1.56 19.71 19.32
C ASP A 101 0.36 19.17 18.51
N LEU A 102 -0.35 20.04 17.80
CA LEU A 102 -1.41 19.67 16.86
C LEU A 102 -0.89 18.97 15.59
N ASN A 103 0.41 19.03 15.30
CA ASN A 103 1.02 18.43 14.13
C ASN A 103 1.69 17.11 14.46
N SER A 104 1.56 16.14 13.57
CA SER A 104 2.03 14.78 13.82
C SER A 104 2.35 14.03 12.55
N ILE A 105 3.08 12.94 12.71
CA ILE A 105 3.44 12.01 11.66
C ILE A 105 3.20 10.59 12.16
N SER A 106 2.57 9.77 11.33
CA SER A 106 2.34 8.37 11.59
C SER A 106 3.04 7.50 10.55
N LEU A 107 3.61 6.39 10.99
CA LEU A 107 4.36 5.45 10.14
C LEU A 107 3.95 4.02 10.45
N SER A 108 3.75 3.18 9.43
CA SER A 108 3.52 1.74 9.61
C SER A 108 4.13 0.93 8.47
N ALA A 109 4.70 -0.22 8.82
CA ALA A 109 5.08 -1.25 7.88
C ALA A 109 3.85 -2.11 7.55
N VAL A 110 3.43 -2.12 6.28
CA VAL A 110 2.18 -2.78 5.88
C VAL A 110 2.48 -4.20 5.41
N SER A 111 2.53 -5.13 6.37
CA SER A 111 2.88 -6.55 6.13
C SER A 111 1.88 -7.34 5.27
N GLN A 112 0.70 -6.76 5.03
CA GLN A 112 -0.32 -7.31 4.13
C GLN A 112 0.09 -7.19 2.66
N ASN A 113 0.90 -6.19 2.32
CA ASN A 113 1.46 -6.03 0.99
C ASN A 113 2.57 -7.08 0.82
N LYS A 114 2.43 -7.97 -0.17
CA LYS A 114 3.42 -9.03 -0.45
C LYS A 114 4.28 -8.70 -1.66
N GLY A 115 3.84 -7.77 -2.51
CA GLY A 115 4.59 -7.19 -3.63
C GLY A 115 5.24 -5.85 -3.29
N GLY A 116 5.33 -5.50 -2.00
CA GLY A 116 5.96 -4.26 -1.55
C GLY A 116 5.28 -3.02 -2.14
N ILE A 117 6.07 -2.10 -2.72
CA ILE A 117 5.52 -0.90 -3.35
C ILE A 117 4.78 -1.21 -4.67
N GLY A 118 5.06 -2.36 -5.30
CA GLY A 118 4.36 -2.79 -6.51
C GLY A 118 2.86 -2.93 -6.31
N ASP A 119 2.43 -3.40 -5.12
CA ASP A 119 1.01 -3.51 -4.76
C ASP A 119 0.33 -2.14 -4.71
N ILE A 120 1.05 -1.10 -4.25
CA ILE A 120 0.56 0.28 -4.24
C ILE A 120 0.44 0.83 -5.67
N TYR A 121 1.42 0.55 -6.53
CA TYR A 121 1.40 0.97 -7.94
C TYR A 121 0.28 0.30 -8.73
N ALA A 122 -0.06 -0.95 -8.41
CA ALA A 122 -1.19 -1.66 -9.01
C ALA A 122 -2.54 -0.98 -8.69
N GLN A 123 -2.62 -0.21 -7.60
CA GLN A 123 -3.83 0.50 -7.17
C GLN A 123 -3.92 1.94 -7.71
N LYS A 124 -3.03 2.37 -8.62
CA LYS A 124 -3.00 3.73 -9.17
C LYS A 124 -4.36 4.24 -9.66
N ALA A 125 -5.15 3.39 -10.31
CA ALA A 125 -6.48 3.77 -10.84
C ALA A 125 -7.52 4.06 -9.74
N GLN A 126 -7.27 3.63 -8.50
CA GLN A 126 -8.13 3.85 -7.33
C GLN A 126 -7.67 5.03 -6.47
N SER A 127 -6.52 5.64 -6.78
CA SER A 127 -5.96 6.73 -5.99
C SER A 127 -6.54 8.08 -6.44
N ALA A 128 -6.92 8.93 -5.49
CA ALA A 128 -7.30 10.32 -5.75
C ALA A 128 -6.11 11.15 -6.26
N TYR A 129 -4.90 10.79 -5.83
CA TYR A 129 -3.64 11.30 -6.34
C TYR A 129 -2.61 10.18 -6.39
N PHE A 130 -1.69 10.25 -7.36
CA PHE A 130 -0.63 9.26 -7.52
C PHE A 130 0.59 9.91 -8.17
N GLU A 131 1.61 10.20 -7.36
CA GLU A 131 2.78 10.97 -7.76
C GLU A 131 4.06 10.22 -7.34
N PRO A 132 4.72 9.51 -8.28
CA PRO A 132 5.99 8.83 -8.02
C PRO A 132 7.06 9.79 -7.47
N VAL A 133 7.87 9.30 -6.54
CA VAL A 133 8.97 10.05 -5.95
C VAL A 133 10.13 9.12 -5.63
N THR A 134 11.35 9.67 -5.62
CA THR A 134 12.54 8.93 -5.18
C THR A 134 12.90 9.32 -3.75
N LEU A 135 13.10 8.33 -2.88
CA LEU A 135 13.43 8.51 -1.47
C LEU A 135 14.85 7.99 -1.21
N SER A 136 15.84 8.89 -1.15
CA SER A 136 17.25 8.51 -0.98
C SER A 136 17.70 7.35 -1.91
N GLY A 137 17.19 7.33 -3.15
CA GLY A 137 17.47 6.30 -4.17
C GLY A 137 16.51 5.10 -4.17
N TYR A 138 15.49 5.07 -3.32
CA TYR A 138 14.48 4.00 -3.25
C TYR A 138 13.15 4.45 -3.87
N PRO A 139 12.35 3.52 -4.43
CA PRO A 139 11.08 3.86 -5.00
C PRO A 139 10.10 4.34 -3.92
N GLY A 140 9.39 5.42 -4.23
CA GLY A 140 8.32 5.98 -3.41
C GLY A 140 7.16 6.47 -4.27
N VAL A 141 6.03 6.73 -3.63
CA VAL A 141 4.88 7.35 -4.27
C VAL A 141 4.01 8.07 -3.25
N PHE A 142 3.63 9.31 -3.54
CA PHE A 142 2.51 9.94 -2.85
C PHE A 142 1.22 9.38 -3.44
N ALA A 143 0.47 8.61 -2.65
CA ALA A 143 -0.80 8.05 -3.07
C ALA A 143 -1.75 7.81 -1.90
N SER A 144 -3.03 8.13 -2.11
CA SER A 144 -4.15 7.78 -1.24
C SER A 144 -5.44 7.68 -2.07
N THR A 145 -6.44 6.97 -1.56
CA THR A 145 -7.79 6.89 -2.14
C THR A 145 -8.62 8.17 -1.98
N ASP A 146 -8.19 9.06 -1.08
CA ASP A 146 -8.77 10.38 -0.82
C ASP A 146 -7.68 11.46 -0.85
N ASP A 147 -8.03 12.68 -1.23
CA ASP A 147 -7.09 13.80 -1.23
C ASP A 147 -7.27 14.71 0.00
N GLY A 148 -6.60 14.32 1.08
CA GLY A 148 -6.55 15.09 2.33
C GLY A 148 -5.53 16.23 2.32
N ARG A 149 -4.76 16.44 1.24
CA ARG A 149 -3.66 17.43 1.19
C ARG A 149 -4.13 18.87 1.43
N PRO A 150 -5.28 19.33 0.90
CA PRO A 150 -5.83 20.65 1.23
C PRO A 150 -6.14 20.84 2.72
N SER A 151 -6.32 19.74 3.47
CA SER A 151 -6.61 19.74 4.91
C SER A 151 -5.40 19.37 5.76
N GLY A 152 -4.20 19.29 5.18
CA GLY A 152 -2.96 19.01 5.91
C GLY A 152 -2.62 17.53 6.09
N VAL A 153 -3.25 16.63 5.34
CA VAL A 153 -2.94 15.20 5.35
C VAL A 153 -2.23 14.80 4.05
N CYS A 154 -1.04 14.21 4.15
CA CYS A 154 -0.38 13.60 2.99
C CYS A 154 0.06 12.19 3.32
N GLN A 155 -0.25 11.25 2.43
CA GLN A 155 0.23 9.88 2.49
C GLN A 155 1.32 9.65 1.44
N LEU A 156 2.45 9.14 1.92
CA LEU A 156 3.62 8.69 1.16
C LEU A 156 3.83 7.19 1.43
N TRP A 157 4.12 6.45 0.37
CA TRP A 157 4.54 5.06 0.44
C TRP A 157 6.01 4.94 0.02
N ALA A 158 6.79 4.21 0.81
CA ALA A 158 8.19 3.91 0.53
C ALA A 158 8.37 2.41 0.33
N GLY A 159 8.97 1.99 -0.78
CA GLY A 159 9.41 0.62 -0.97
C GLY A 159 10.72 0.40 -0.23
N VAL A 160 10.74 -0.50 0.76
CA VAL A 160 11.94 -0.78 1.57
C VAL A 160 12.52 -2.16 1.28
N THR A 161 11.67 -3.10 0.87
CA THR A 161 12.07 -4.37 0.22
C THR A 161 11.14 -4.62 -0.96
N ASP A 162 11.46 -5.63 -1.78
CA ASP A 162 10.56 -6.09 -2.85
C ASP A 162 9.20 -6.61 -2.34
N GLN A 163 9.10 -6.88 -1.04
CA GLN A 163 7.90 -7.44 -0.40
C GLN A 163 7.34 -6.54 0.70
N LEU A 164 7.94 -5.39 0.99
CA LEU A 164 7.50 -4.52 2.08
C LEU A 164 7.49 -3.06 1.64
N ALA A 165 6.33 -2.43 1.84
CA ALA A 165 6.17 -0.99 1.77
C ALA A 165 5.87 -0.42 3.16
N VAL A 166 6.38 0.79 3.40
CA VAL A 166 6.12 1.57 4.60
C VAL A 166 5.22 2.75 4.23
N SER A 167 4.11 2.89 4.92
CA SER A 167 3.22 4.05 4.82
C SER A 167 3.66 5.12 5.80
N ILE A 168 3.71 6.37 5.33
CA ILE A 168 4.02 7.57 6.10
C ILE A 168 2.87 8.54 5.88
N ILE A 169 2.18 8.94 6.95
CA ILE A 169 1.06 9.87 6.91
C ILE A 169 1.41 11.09 7.75
N THR A 170 1.42 12.26 7.15
CA THR A 170 1.47 13.52 7.88
C THR A 170 0.07 13.96 8.26
N SER A 171 -0.08 14.59 9.42
CA SER A 171 -1.31 15.27 9.84
C SER A 171 -0.92 16.62 10.42
N ILE A 172 -1.00 17.65 9.59
CA ILE A 172 -0.56 19.02 9.87
C ILE A 172 -1.79 19.89 10.05
N ASN A 173 -2.17 20.17 11.30
CA ASN A 173 -3.39 20.89 11.63
C ASN A 173 -3.18 22.42 11.72
N SER A 174 -1.93 22.87 11.86
CA SER A 174 -1.57 24.29 11.99
C SER A 174 -0.17 24.59 11.43
N GLY A 175 0.10 25.86 11.17
CA GLY A 175 1.40 26.35 10.69
C GLY A 175 1.58 26.33 9.17
N PRO A 176 2.77 26.69 8.68
CA PRO A 176 3.03 26.96 7.26
C PRO A 176 2.89 25.72 6.37
N ASN A 177 3.09 24.52 6.91
CA ASN A 177 3.01 23.27 6.14
C ASN A 177 1.58 22.70 6.05
N LYS A 178 0.56 23.38 6.60
CA LYS A 178 -0.81 22.86 6.61
C LYS A 178 -1.38 22.72 5.20
N THR A 179 -1.11 23.67 4.31
CA THR A 179 -1.61 23.66 2.94
C THR A 179 -0.70 22.89 1.98
N ASP A 180 0.51 22.53 2.43
CA ASP A 180 1.47 21.72 1.69
C ASP A 180 2.18 20.70 2.61
N PRO A 181 1.49 19.62 2.99
CA PRO A 181 1.98 18.65 3.98
C PRO A 181 2.95 17.60 3.41
N CYS A 182 3.02 17.43 2.08
CA CYS A 182 3.79 16.36 1.44
C CYS A 182 5.33 16.52 1.50
N PRO A 183 5.91 17.73 1.43
CA PRO A 183 7.35 17.91 1.62
C PRO A 183 7.84 17.36 2.97
N ILE A 184 7.01 17.46 4.02
CA ILE A 184 7.32 16.88 5.34
C ILE A 184 7.30 15.36 5.28
N ALA A 185 6.31 14.75 4.61
CA ALA A 185 6.26 13.32 4.41
C ALA A 185 7.50 12.82 3.65
N GLN A 186 7.95 13.54 2.61
CA GLN A 186 9.17 13.21 1.86
C GLN A 186 10.43 13.29 2.73
N LYS A 187 10.56 14.32 3.58
CA LYS A 187 11.69 14.45 4.51
C LYS A 187 11.77 13.23 5.44
N VAL A 188 10.63 12.78 5.96
CA VAL A 188 10.54 11.56 6.78
C VAL A 188 10.86 10.30 5.97
N GLY A 189 10.35 10.17 4.75
CA GLY A 189 10.66 9.04 3.86
C GLY A 189 12.16 8.93 3.54
N ASN A 190 12.82 10.06 3.29
CA ASN A 190 14.27 10.10 3.11
C ASN A 190 15.02 9.70 4.39
N ALA A 191 14.58 10.19 5.55
CA ALA A 191 15.20 9.84 6.84
C ALA A 191 15.05 8.34 7.16
N LEU A 192 13.88 7.76 6.90
CA LEU A 192 13.62 6.32 6.99
C LEU A 192 14.63 5.53 6.15
N VAL A 193 14.71 5.80 4.85
CA VAL A 193 15.60 5.06 3.95
C VAL A 193 17.05 5.21 4.38
N THR A 194 17.48 6.43 4.71
CA THR A 194 18.85 6.69 5.17
C THR A 194 19.16 5.96 6.48
N HIS A 195 18.21 5.90 7.42
CA HIS A 195 18.39 5.20 8.68
C HIS A 195 18.60 3.71 8.46
N LEU A 196 17.70 3.06 7.71
CA LEU A 196 17.75 1.63 7.47
C LEU A 196 19.01 1.25 6.67
N LYS A 197 19.46 2.10 5.74
CA LYS A 197 20.77 1.90 5.06
C LYS A 197 21.94 1.86 6.04
N GLY A 198 21.93 2.72 7.06
CA GLY A 198 23.00 2.78 8.06
C GLY A 198 22.94 1.67 9.12
N ALA A 199 21.83 0.91 9.17
CA ALA A 199 21.64 -0.23 10.05
C ALA A 199 21.98 -1.58 9.39
N ALA A 200 22.33 -1.56 8.11
CA ALA A 200 22.66 -2.75 7.31
C ALA A 200 24.11 -3.21 7.51
#